data_AF-A0A7W0EWQ5-F1
#
_entry.id   AF-A0A7W0EWQ5-F1
#
_cell.length_a   1.000
_cell.length_b   1.000
_cell.length_c   1.000
_cell.angle_alpha   90.00
_cell.angle_beta   90.00
_cell.angle_gamma   90.00
#
_symmetry.space_group_name_H-M   'P 1'
#
loop_
_entity.id
_entity.type
_entity.pdbx_description
1 polymer ?
#
loop_
_entity_poly.entity_id
_entity_poly.type
_entity_poly.pdbx_seq_one_letter_code
_entity_poly.pdbx_strand_id
1 'polypeptide(L)' 'MKVKYFSDTDTAHVEFTDKEISETKEISENIYIDIDAKGNIVSMTIEHAKDSAEL' A
#
# COMPACT_ATOMS: atom_id res chain seq x y z
N MET A 1 11.59 -5.79 -0.77
CA MET A 1 10.99 -4.46 -0.58
C MET A 1 11.24 -3.61 -1.81
N LYS A 2 10.16 -3.14 -2.44
CA LYS A 2 10.20 -2.17 -3.54
C LYS A 2 9.24 -1.04 -3.21
N VAL A 3 9.60 0.18 -3.56
CA VAL A 3 8.76 1.35 -3.39
C VAL A 3 8.61 2.02 -4.75
N LYS A 4 7.37 2.32 -5.12
CA LYS A 4 7.06 3.05 -6.33
C LYS A 4 6.14 4.22 -5.98
N TYR A 5 6.50 5.38 -6.48
CA TYR A 5 5.67 6.58 -6.35
C TYR A 5 5.13 6.97 -7.73
N PHE A 6 3.83 7.16 -7.80
CA PHE A 6 3.07 7.55 -8.97
C PHE A 6 2.68 9.02 -8.80
N SER A 7 3.44 9.91 -9.43
CA SER A 7 3.30 11.35 -9.24
C SER A 7 2.04 11.94 -9.88
N ASP A 8 1.47 11.24 -10.86
CA ASP A 8 0.22 11.59 -11.54
C ASP A 8 -1.00 11.49 -10.64
N THR A 9 -1.01 10.54 -9.71
CA THR A 9 -2.10 10.32 -8.75
C THR A 9 -1.72 10.63 -7.30
N ASP A 10 -0.50 11.10 -7.05
CA ASP A 10 0.06 11.25 -5.70
C ASP A 10 -0.07 9.97 -4.86
N THR A 11 0.31 8.83 -5.44
CA THR A 11 0.16 7.52 -4.80
C THR A 11 1.51 6.87 -4.55
N ALA A 12 1.77 6.43 -3.32
CA ALA A 12 2.90 5.57 -2.98
C ALA A 12 2.43 4.12 -2.86
N HIS A 13 3.13 3.20 -3.54
CA HIS A 13 2.92 1.77 -3.42
C HIS A 13 4.19 1.11 -2.91
N VAL A 14 4.05 0.33 -1.83
CA VAL A 14 5.15 -0.35 -1.15
C VAL A 14 4.90 -1.85 -1.21
N GLU A 15 5.74 -2.58 -1.93
CA GLU A 15 5.72 -4.03 -1.96
C GLU A 15 6.72 -4.58 -0.94
N PHE A 16 6.23 -5.30 0.08
CA PHE A 16 7.08 -5.93 1.09
C PHE A 16 7.56 -7.31 0.62
N THR A 17 6.67 -8.09 0.02
CA THR A 17 6.93 -9.45 -0.47
C THR A 17 6.33 -9.65 -1.87
N ASP A 18 6.75 -10.71 -2.56
CA ASP A 18 6.24 -11.15 -3.87
C ASP A 18 5.21 -12.29 -3.76
N LYS A 19 4.66 -12.49 -2.55
CA LYS A 19 3.62 -13.51 -2.32
C LYS A 19 2.30 -13.13 -2.97
N GLU A 20 1.47 -14.13 -3.18
CA GLU A 20 0.10 -13.95 -3.67
C GLU A 20 -0.78 -13.20 -2.64
N ILE A 21 -1.55 -12.25 -3.16
CA ILE A 21 -2.51 -11.45 -2.39
C ILE A 21 -3.80 -12.26 -2.28
N SER A 22 -4.30 -12.43 -1.06
CA SER A 22 -5.59 -13.08 -0.80
C SER A 22 -6.70 -12.09 -0.53
N GLU A 23 -6.39 -10.92 0.04
CA GLU A 23 -7.37 -9.91 0.44
C GLU A 23 -6.72 -8.53 0.46
N THR A 24 -7.47 -7.50 0.07
CA THR A 24 -7.13 -6.08 0.27
C THR A 24 -8.00 -5.52 1.38
N LYS A 25 -7.39 -4.83 2.34
CA LYS A 25 -8.08 -4.19 3.48
C LYS A 25 -7.86 -2.69 3.46
N GLU A 26 -8.95 -1.95 3.65
CA GLU A 26 -8.92 -0.53 3.93
C GLU A 26 -8.55 -0.31 5.41
N ILE A 27 -7.47 0.43 5.63
CA ILE A 27 -7.02 0.85 6.97
C ILE A 27 -7.53 2.25 7.30
N SER A 28 -7.62 3.09 6.28
CA SER A 28 -8.23 4.43 6.33
C SER A 28 -8.62 4.83 4.90
N GLU A 29 -9.30 5.97 4.75
CA GLU A 29 -9.76 6.51 3.46
C GLU A 29 -8.68 6.51 2.36
N ASN A 30 -7.41 6.71 2.71
CA ASN A 30 -6.31 6.79 1.76
C ASN A 30 -5.26 5.68 1.89
N ILE A 31 -5.45 4.71 2.78
CA ILE A 31 -4.44 3.68 3.07
C ILE A 31 -5.05 2.29 2.98
N TYR A 32 -4.47 1.46 2.11
CA TYR A 32 -4.85 0.09 1.87
C TYR A 32 -3.67 -0.85 2.10
N ILE A 33 -3.94 -2.04 2.60
CA ILE A 33 -2.95 -3.11 2.69
C ILE A 33 -3.44 -4.35 1.96
N ASP A 34 -2.54 -5.00 1.26
CA ASP A 34 -2.77 -6.33 0.71
C ASP A 34 -2.18 -7.37 1.65
N ILE A 35 -2.95 -8.42 1.95
CA ILE A 35 -2.52 -9.50 2.85
C ILE A 35 -2.57 -10.86 2.16
N ASP A 36 -1.63 -11.74 2.53
CA ASP A 36 -1.61 -13.14 2.10
C ASP A 36 -2.66 -13.97 2.85
N ALA A 37 -2.88 -15.21 2.42
CA ALA A 37 -3.85 -16.12 3.05
C ALA A 37 -3.56 -16.44 4.53
N LYS A 38 -2.37 -16.08 5.05
CA LYS A 38 -1.98 -16.24 6.45
C LYS A 38 -2.10 -14.92 7.24
N GLY A 39 -2.57 -13.84 6.61
CA GLY A 39 -2.71 -12.52 7.21
C GLY A 39 -1.42 -11.69 7.26
N ASN A 40 -0.36 -12.09 6.55
CA ASN A 40 0.85 -11.28 6.48
C ASN A 40 0.71 -10.19 5.41
N ILE A 41 1.27 -9.02 5.65
CA ILE A 41 1.26 -7.92 4.68
C ILE A 41 2.14 -8.27 3.48
N VAL A 42 1.56 -8.15 2.29
CA VAL A 42 2.21 -8.30 0.99
C VAL A 42 2.61 -6.93 0.46
N SER A 43 1.66 -5.99 0.45
CA SER A 43 1.83 -4.65 -0.10
C SER A 43 1.05 -3.60 0.71
N MET A 44 1.37 -2.33 0.51
CA MET A 44 0.61 -1.19 1.01
C MET A 44 0.49 -0.11 -0.06
N THR A 45 -0.70 0.46 -0.22
CA THR A 45 -0.97 1.61 -1.08
C THR A 45 -1.38 2.79 -0.22
N ILE A 46 -0.73 3.93 -0.43
CA ILE A 46 -1.01 5.21 0.23
C ILE A 46 -1.37 6.20 -0.88
N GLU A 47 -2.63 6.59 -0.93
CA GLU A 47 -3.14 7.65 -1.80
C GLU A 47 -2.98 9.01 -1.12
N HIS A 48 -2.98 10.08 -1.91
CA HIS A 48 -2.72 11.44 -1.43
C HIS A 48 -1.47 11.48 -0.54
N ALA A 49 -0.40 10.83 -0.99
CA ALA A 49 0.75 10.48 -0.15
C ALA A 49 1.46 11.70 0.44
N LYS A 50 1.38 12.87 -0.20
CA LYS A 50 1.92 14.12 0.36
C LYS A 50 1.14 14.56 1.60
N ASP A 51 -0.17 14.48 1.55
CA ASP A 51 -1.05 14.88 2.65
C ASP A 51 -1.01 13.83 3.78
N SER A 52 -0.96 12.55 3.41
CA SER A 52 -0.90 11.42 4.35
C SER A 52 0.44 11.31 5.09
N ALA A 53 1.52 11.93 4.59
CA ALA A 53 2.85 11.86 5.19
C ALA A 53 3.13 12.93 6.25
N GLU A 54 2.21 13.89 6.49
CA GLU A 54 2.42 15.07 7.36
C GLU A 54 3.85 15.67 7.25
N LEU A 55 4.33 15.91 6.02
CA LEU A 55 5.62 16.56 5.75
C LEU A 55 5.49 18.05 5.45
#